data_AF-A0A8T2HY02-F1
#
_entry.id   AF-A0A8T2HY02-F1
#
_cell.length_a   1.000
_cell.length_b   1.000
_cell.length_c   1.000
_cell.angle_alpha   90.00
_cell.angle_beta   90.00
_cell.angle_gamma   90.00
#
_symmetry.space_group_name_H-M   'P 1'
#
loop_
_entity.id
_entity.type
_entity.pdbx_description
1 polymer ?
#
loop_
_entity_poly.entity_id
_entity_poly.type
_entity_poly.pdbx_seq_one_letter_code
_entity_poly.pdbx_strand_id
1 'polypeptide(L)'
;MSVDELKILKERLNMEHLGPIPRDEFVDMALAVQTSLAQQASSPSASLPPQAPSSKTWGRTGSLSSRNPETGLMQCGICSEEMGGGAEKSMAAAPCGHAYCYDCLVQCDKCPTCRQVRNAPGTMAPSKLLFFAAMCIALCAGHGVAASSAALSEYTTTTTGSPGSLDFSIFQNTKNTTISAWHDVPLFAEEEGTLNYMCEIPKETTAKFELITDEVYNPIKQDIKDDKLRFYPYNINWNYGMLPQTWEDPEEEDPNVLNAGGDNDPVDVVEIGNVACQTGGIYKIKPLCAFAMVDEGEVDWKIIAIRTDDPNAAEVNDVEDIERVFPGELEKIRTWFTNYKIPDGKPANQFGYDGQCLNKEFAMGVIEETHGSYNELRSGARANTEEFSLI
;
A
#
# COMPACT_ATOMS: atom_id res chain seq x y z
N MET A 1 -24.21 19.48 31.73
CA MET A 1 -23.34 20.65 31.92
C MET A 1 -24.18 21.81 32.39
N SER A 2 -23.72 22.55 33.39
CA SER A 2 -24.35 23.81 33.81
C SER A 2 -24.11 24.90 32.75
N VAL A 3 -24.92 25.95 32.76
CA VAL A 3 -24.77 27.09 31.82
C VAL A 3 -23.40 27.76 31.99
N ASP A 4 -22.85 27.75 33.20
CA ASP A 4 -21.55 28.35 33.52
C ASP A 4 -20.37 27.54 32.97
N GLU A 5 -20.46 26.21 32.97
CA GLU A 5 -19.45 25.33 32.36
C GLU A 5 -19.39 25.50 30.84
N LEU A 6 -20.55 25.73 30.20
CA LEU A 6 -20.64 25.95 28.75
C LEU A 6 -20.03 27.30 28.33
N LYS A 7 -20.11 28.31 29.20
CA LYS A 7 -19.58 29.66 28.95
C LYS A 7 -18.04 29.68 29.00
N ILE A 8 -17.46 29.00 29.99
CA ILE A 8 -16.01 28.83 30.15
C ILE A 8 -15.41 28.06 28.96
N LEU A 9 -16.14 27.10 28.40
CA LEU A 9 -15.69 26.32 27.25
C LEU A 9 -15.66 27.15 25.96
N LYS A 10 -16.64 28.03 25.75
CA LYS A 10 -16.71 28.94 24.59
C LYS A 10 -15.58 29.98 24.58
N GLU A 11 -15.23 30.52 25.75
CA GLU A 11 -14.11 31.46 25.91
C GLU A 11 -12.75 30.79 25.67
N ARG A 12 -12.57 29.53 26.07
CA ARG A 12 -11.28 28.81 25.90
C ARG A 12 -11.02 28.32 24.47
N LEU A 13 -12.06 28.15 23.67
CA LEU A 13 -11.96 27.65 22.29
C LEU A 13 -12.12 28.76 21.25
N ASN A 14 -12.33 30.01 21.66
CA ASN A 14 -12.52 31.17 20.79
C ASN A 14 -13.69 31.00 19.78
N MET A 15 -14.79 30.40 20.23
CA MET A 15 -15.94 29.99 19.41
C MET A 15 -17.19 30.88 19.61
N GLU A 16 -17.02 32.20 19.70
CA GLU A 16 -18.13 33.13 19.93
C GLU A 16 -19.17 33.19 18.77
N HIS A 17 -18.88 32.57 17.63
CA HIS A 17 -19.65 32.77 16.39
C HIS A 17 -20.67 31.67 16.07
N LEU A 18 -20.80 30.61 16.89
CA LEU A 18 -21.71 29.51 16.63
C LEU A 18 -22.98 29.60 17.49
N GLY A 19 -24.13 29.71 16.80
CA GLY A 19 -25.47 29.77 17.39
C GLY A 19 -25.91 28.46 18.08
N PRO A 20 -27.09 28.45 18.75
CA PRO A 20 -27.50 27.32 19.59
C PRO A 20 -27.94 26.09 18.77
N ILE A 21 -27.41 24.92 19.14
CA ILE A 21 -27.77 23.60 18.59
C ILE A 21 -28.89 22.97 19.45
N PRO A 22 -29.95 22.34 18.89
CA PRO A 22 -31.07 21.77 19.64
C PRO A 22 -30.71 20.56 20.51
N ARG A 23 -31.45 20.35 21.62
CA ARG A 23 -31.14 19.38 22.68
C ARG A 23 -31.36 17.90 22.33
N ASP A 24 -32.09 17.62 21.26
CA ASP A 24 -32.67 16.28 21.06
C ASP A 24 -31.66 15.29 20.43
N GLU A 25 -30.69 15.76 19.64
CA GLU A 25 -29.64 14.92 19.02
C GLU A 25 -28.61 14.37 20.03
N PHE A 26 -28.51 14.98 21.22
CA PHE A 26 -27.51 14.58 22.23
C PHE A 26 -27.95 13.36 23.05
N VAL A 27 -29.25 13.08 23.13
CA VAL A 27 -29.81 12.02 23.98
C VAL A 27 -29.69 10.65 23.31
N ASP A 28 -29.93 10.57 22.01
CA ASP A 28 -29.85 9.31 21.25
C ASP A 28 -28.41 8.78 21.15
N MET A 29 -27.44 9.68 21.02
CA MET A 29 -26.03 9.33 20.96
C MET A 29 -25.50 8.78 22.30
N ALA A 30 -26.01 9.27 23.43
CA ALA A 30 -25.61 8.80 24.75
C ALA A 30 -26.14 7.39 25.07
N LEU A 31 -27.33 7.05 24.55
CA LEU A 31 -27.95 5.74 24.78
C LEU A 31 -27.22 4.62 24.02
N ALA A 32 -26.78 4.88 22.79
CA ALA A 32 -26.05 3.92 21.95
C ALA A 32 -24.69 3.51 22.57
N VAL A 33 -23.99 4.46 23.19
CA VAL A 33 -22.69 4.21 23.86
C VAL A 33 -22.87 3.33 25.10
N GLN A 34 -23.96 3.50 25.84
CA GLN A 34 -24.24 2.69 27.04
C GLN A 34 -24.53 1.22 26.70
N THR A 35 -25.24 0.96 25.60
CA THR A 35 -25.56 -0.41 25.17
C THR A 35 -24.31 -1.18 24.71
N SER A 36 -23.38 -0.51 24.03
CA SER A 36 -22.13 -1.12 23.55
C SER A 36 -21.18 -1.49 24.69
N LEU A 37 -21.14 -0.71 25.78
CA LEU A 37 -20.28 -0.97 26.93
C LEU A 37 -20.76 -2.16 27.77
N ALA A 38 -22.08 -2.42 27.80
CA ALA A 38 -22.65 -3.56 28.52
C ALA A 38 -22.31 -4.91 27.86
N GLN A 39 -22.13 -4.95 26.54
CA GLN A 39 -21.80 -6.16 25.78
C GLN A 39 -20.32 -6.57 25.89
N GLN A 40 -19.41 -5.62 26.15
CA GLN A 40 -17.98 -5.91 26.31
C GLN A 40 -17.62 -6.46 27.71
N ALA A 41 -18.51 -6.34 28.69
CA ALA A 41 -18.24 -6.75 30.08
C ALA A 41 -18.50 -8.24 30.36
N SER A 42 -18.96 -9.04 29.38
CA SER A 42 -19.44 -10.42 29.59
C SER A 42 -18.57 -11.56 29.02
N SER A 43 -17.32 -11.31 28.61
CA SER A 43 -16.43 -12.37 28.10
C SER A 43 -15.38 -12.82 29.13
N PRO A 44 -15.13 -14.13 29.33
CA PRO A 44 -14.22 -14.63 30.36
C PRO A 44 -12.74 -14.49 29.97
N SER A 45 -11.90 -14.18 30.97
CA SER A 45 -10.50 -13.77 30.86
C SER A 45 -9.53 -14.89 30.42
N ALA A 46 -8.66 -14.59 29.45
CA ALA A 46 -7.40 -15.29 29.26
C ALA A 46 -6.29 -14.61 30.09
N SER A 47 -5.47 -15.41 30.76
CA SER A 47 -4.41 -15.01 31.69
C SER A 47 -3.30 -14.17 31.04
N LEU A 48 -2.95 -13.04 31.67
CA LEU A 48 -1.82 -12.17 31.31
C LEU A 48 -0.47 -12.81 31.68
N PRO A 49 0.60 -12.62 30.88
CA PRO A 49 1.96 -13.02 31.24
C PRO A 49 2.54 -12.11 32.35
N PRO A 50 3.57 -12.56 33.09
CA PRO A 50 4.09 -11.86 34.27
C PRO A 50 4.69 -10.49 33.90
N GLN A 51 4.48 -9.53 34.81
CA GLN A 51 4.92 -8.14 34.70
C GLN A 51 6.45 -8.04 34.51
N ALA A 52 6.87 -7.30 33.47
CA ALA A 52 8.25 -6.90 33.27
C ALA A 52 8.72 -5.93 34.37
N PRO A 53 10.00 -5.96 34.76
CA PRO A 53 10.51 -5.18 35.89
C PRO A 53 10.52 -3.67 35.61
N SER A 54 10.45 -2.91 36.71
CA SER A 54 10.43 -1.45 36.79
C SER A 54 11.38 -0.72 35.82
N SER A 55 10.85 0.31 35.16
CA SER A 55 11.54 1.36 34.39
C SER A 55 13.00 1.59 34.79
N LYS A 56 13.96 1.21 33.92
CA LYS A 56 15.33 1.72 34.00
C LYS A 56 15.33 3.19 33.56
N THR A 57 15.50 4.10 34.50
CA THR A 57 15.77 5.51 34.20
C THR A 57 17.20 5.64 33.70
N TRP A 58 17.39 5.65 32.38
CA TRP A 58 18.70 5.96 31.79
C TRP A 58 19.02 7.44 32.00
N GLY A 59 20.00 7.70 32.88
CA GLY A 59 20.50 9.03 33.19
C GLY A 59 21.59 9.49 32.22
N ARG A 60 21.33 10.65 31.59
CA ARG A 60 22.25 11.60 30.92
C ARG A 60 22.96 11.12 29.62
N THR A 61 22.68 11.90 28.57
CA THR A 61 23.37 12.05 27.26
C THR A 61 23.39 10.83 26.34
N GLY A 62 22.31 10.62 25.57
CA GLY A 62 22.42 9.89 24.32
C GLY A 62 23.17 10.77 23.31
N SER A 63 24.31 10.30 22.80
CA SER A 63 24.99 10.96 21.69
C SER A 63 24.15 10.82 20.42
N LEU A 64 24.47 11.62 19.39
CA LEU A 64 23.96 11.34 18.06
C LEU A 64 24.48 9.97 17.60
N SER A 65 23.60 9.19 16.96
CA SER A 65 24.04 7.98 16.28
C SER A 65 25.07 8.34 15.20
N SER A 66 26.12 7.54 15.09
CA SER A 66 27.27 7.79 14.21
C SER A 66 27.62 6.53 13.43
N ARG A 67 28.24 6.67 12.25
CA ARG A 67 28.73 5.49 11.52
C ARG A 67 29.92 4.86 12.25
N ASN A 68 29.90 3.55 12.41
CA ASN A 68 31.07 2.80 12.84
C ASN A 68 32.13 2.87 11.71
N PRO A 69 33.34 3.36 11.99
CA PRO A 69 34.39 3.50 10.97
C PRO A 69 34.93 2.18 10.43
N GLU A 70 34.71 1.05 11.10
CA GLU A 70 35.19 -0.28 10.66
C GLU A 70 34.17 -1.00 9.79
N THR A 71 32.88 -0.94 10.13
CA THR A 71 31.81 -1.67 9.43
C THR A 71 30.97 -0.78 8.51
N GLY A 72 31.04 0.54 8.65
CA GLY A 72 30.24 1.51 7.90
C GLY A 72 28.76 1.61 8.33
N LEU A 73 28.30 0.73 9.23
CA LEU A 73 26.93 0.68 9.75
C LEU A 73 26.67 1.78 10.78
N MET A 74 25.40 2.18 10.93
CA MET A 74 25.01 3.22 11.88
C MET A 74 24.95 2.66 13.30
N GLN A 75 25.66 3.26 14.24
CA GLN A 75 25.70 2.83 15.65
C GLN A 75 24.76 3.69 16.50
N CYS A 76 23.91 3.05 17.30
CA CYS A 76 22.93 3.73 18.15
C CYS A 76 23.61 4.54 19.25
N GLY A 77 23.35 5.85 19.32
CA GLY A 77 23.94 6.73 20.36
C GLY A 77 23.46 6.49 21.80
N ILE A 78 22.67 5.44 22.06
CA ILE A 78 22.16 5.06 23.40
C ILE A 78 22.81 3.74 23.87
N CYS A 79 22.70 2.68 23.08
CA CYS A 79 23.26 1.35 23.43
C CYS A 79 24.61 1.07 22.79
N SER A 80 25.06 1.93 21.85
CA SER A 80 26.30 1.74 21.08
C SER A 80 26.32 0.45 20.25
N GLU A 81 25.17 -0.07 19.86
CA GLU A 81 25.06 -1.24 18.98
C GLU A 81 24.78 -0.80 17.54
N GLU A 82 25.18 -1.63 16.57
CA GLU A 82 24.98 -1.37 15.15
C GLU A 82 23.51 -1.55 14.75
N MET A 83 23.06 -0.72 13.82
CA MET A 83 21.69 -0.63 13.33
C MET A 83 21.69 -0.78 11.80
N GLY A 84 20.69 -1.48 11.28
CA GLY A 84 20.44 -1.54 9.83
C GLY A 84 21.23 -2.59 9.04
N GLY A 85 21.70 -3.66 9.69
CA GLY A 85 22.45 -4.76 9.04
C GLY A 85 21.74 -6.12 8.97
N GLY A 86 20.45 -6.21 9.33
CA GLY A 86 19.71 -7.47 9.46
C GLY A 86 18.82 -7.45 10.71
N ALA A 87 17.97 -8.46 10.87
CA ALA A 87 16.83 -8.52 11.80
C ALA A 87 17.12 -8.24 13.30
N GLU A 88 18.36 -8.08 13.72
CA GLU A 88 18.71 -7.98 15.14
C GLU A 88 18.42 -6.61 15.77
N LYS A 89 18.55 -5.47 15.04
CA LYS A 89 18.15 -4.14 15.54
C LYS A 89 17.70 -3.17 14.43
N SER A 90 16.39 -2.93 14.37
CA SER A 90 15.78 -1.98 13.43
C SER A 90 16.07 -0.52 13.80
N MET A 91 16.33 0.31 12.79
CA MET A 91 16.54 1.74 12.96
C MET A 91 15.18 2.47 13.02
N ALA A 92 15.06 3.43 13.93
CA ALA A 92 13.88 4.26 14.09
C ALA A 92 14.27 5.72 14.31
N ALA A 93 13.49 6.64 13.74
CA ALA A 93 13.71 8.08 13.88
C ALA A 93 12.76 8.68 14.92
N ALA A 94 13.29 9.55 15.79
CA ALA A 94 12.46 10.46 16.56
C ALA A 94 11.81 11.50 15.62
N PRO A 95 10.67 12.12 15.99
CA PRO A 95 10.02 13.16 15.18
C PRO A 95 10.92 14.35 14.80
N CYS A 96 11.99 14.62 15.57
CA CYS A 96 12.99 15.64 15.25
C CYS A 96 14.08 15.19 14.25
N GLY A 97 13.93 14.01 13.63
CA GLY A 97 14.87 13.46 12.64
C GLY A 97 16.08 12.70 13.20
N HIS A 98 16.27 12.67 14.53
CA HIS A 98 17.36 11.92 15.16
C HIS A 98 17.07 10.41 15.20
N ALA A 99 17.99 9.60 14.68
CA ALA A 99 17.83 8.15 14.59
C ALA A 99 18.51 7.40 15.76
N TYR A 100 17.87 6.32 16.22
CA TYR A 100 18.37 5.36 17.21
C TYR A 100 17.80 3.96 16.87
N CYS A 101 18.20 2.92 17.60
CA CYS A 101 17.53 1.63 17.43
C CYS A 101 16.13 1.69 18.05
N TYR A 102 15.20 0.92 17.49
CA TYR A 102 13.81 0.91 17.89
C TYR A 102 13.66 0.64 19.40
N ASP A 103 14.33 -0.39 19.93
CA ASP A 103 14.24 -0.79 21.34
C ASP A 103 14.65 0.30 22.33
N CYS A 104 15.70 1.07 22.00
CA CYS A 104 16.12 2.17 22.86
C CYS A 104 15.22 3.39 22.69
N LEU A 105 14.73 3.64 21.47
CA LEU A 105 13.86 4.77 21.21
C LEU A 105 12.52 4.60 21.93
N VAL A 106 11.89 3.41 21.88
CA VAL A 106 10.57 3.16 22.52
C VAL A 106 10.57 3.31 24.04
N GLN A 107 11.73 3.16 24.69
CA GLN A 107 11.88 3.34 26.13
C GLN A 107 12.01 4.81 26.56
N CYS A 108 12.06 5.75 25.60
CA CYS A 108 12.26 7.17 25.87
C CYS A 108 10.98 7.97 25.59
N ASP A 109 10.54 8.81 26.54
CA ASP A 109 9.39 9.74 26.36
C ASP A 109 9.78 11.01 25.59
N LYS A 110 11.09 11.28 25.49
CA LYS A 110 11.67 12.43 24.80
C LYS A 110 12.85 11.96 23.97
N CYS A 111 13.12 12.62 22.85
CA CYS A 111 14.32 12.36 22.07
C CYS A 111 15.58 12.51 22.96
N PRO A 112 16.47 11.51 23.00
CA PRO A 112 17.67 11.57 23.85
C PRO A 112 18.65 12.69 23.48
N THR A 113 18.72 13.10 22.21
CA THR A 113 19.56 14.22 21.75
C THR A 113 18.83 15.56 21.86
N CYS A 114 17.66 15.72 21.23
CA CYS A 114 17.00 17.02 21.08
C CYS A 114 15.97 17.33 22.21
N ARG A 115 15.62 16.34 23.04
CA ARG A 115 14.65 16.42 24.16
C ARG A 115 13.23 16.83 23.77
N GLN A 116 12.92 16.94 22.48
CA GLN A 116 11.54 17.08 22.01
C GLN A 116 10.72 15.85 22.40
N VAL A 117 9.50 16.10 22.87
CA VAL A 117 8.58 15.06 23.34
C VAL A 117 8.19 14.17 22.19
N ARG A 118 8.27 12.85 22.37
CA ARG A 118 7.71 11.90 21.41
C ARG A 118 6.20 11.90 21.65
N ASN A 119 5.42 12.36 20.68
CA ASN A 119 3.96 12.18 20.74
C ASN A 119 3.67 10.70 20.49
N ALA A 120 3.58 9.90 21.56
CA ALA A 120 3.09 8.54 21.54
C ALA A 120 1.77 8.46 22.36
N PRO A 121 0.78 7.67 21.91
CA PRO A 121 -0.47 7.50 22.63
C PRO A 121 -0.25 6.57 23.82
N GLY A 122 -0.39 7.10 25.04
CA GLY A 122 -0.31 6.27 26.24
C GLY A 122 -0.08 7.09 27.51
N THR A 123 -1.06 7.01 28.43
CA THR A 123 -1.14 7.61 29.77
C THR A 123 -1.87 8.96 29.85
N MET A 124 -3.19 8.95 29.63
CA MET A 124 -4.08 9.95 30.24
C MET A 124 -5.02 9.29 31.25
N ALA A 125 -5.20 9.96 32.38
CA ALA A 125 -6.09 9.54 33.45
C ALA A 125 -7.55 9.35 32.97
N PRO A 126 -8.30 8.39 33.54
CA PRO A 126 -9.60 7.94 33.02
C PRO A 126 -10.69 9.02 32.94
N SER A 127 -10.55 10.12 33.68
CA SER A 127 -11.49 11.25 33.63
C SER A 127 -11.29 12.20 32.43
N LYS A 128 -10.14 12.15 31.75
CA LYS A 128 -9.88 12.93 30.52
C LYS A 128 -10.19 12.16 29.23
N LEU A 129 -10.35 10.83 29.34
CA LEU A 129 -10.63 9.93 28.22
C LEU A 129 -12.02 10.16 27.62
N LEU A 130 -13.01 10.48 28.47
CA LEU A 130 -14.37 10.82 28.04
C LEU A 130 -14.45 12.17 27.30
N PHE A 131 -13.61 13.13 27.68
CA PHE A 131 -13.55 14.45 27.01
C PHE A 131 -12.81 14.39 25.67
N PHE A 132 -11.74 13.59 25.56
CA PHE A 132 -11.04 13.38 24.28
C PHE A 132 -11.83 12.49 23.33
N ALA A 133 -12.57 11.48 23.81
CA ALA A 133 -13.43 10.67 22.94
C ALA A 133 -14.55 11.50 22.32
N ALA A 134 -15.20 12.39 23.09
CA ALA A 134 -16.23 13.29 22.55
C ALA A 134 -15.67 14.35 21.60
N MET A 135 -14.45 14.85 21.85
CA MET A 135 -13.81 15.86 20.99
C MET A 135 -13.20 15.23 19.72
N CYS A 136 -12.69 14.00 19.77
CA CYS A 136 -12.27 13.25 18.59
C CYS A 136 -13.47 12.83 17.75
N ILE A 137 -14.62 12.45 18.32
CA ILE A 137 -15.82 12.17 17.52
C ILE A 137 -16.36 13.45 16.85
N ALA A 138 -16.26 14.61 17.51
CA ALA A 138 -16.68 15.90 16.94
C ALA A 138 -15.67 16.52 15.94
N LEU A 139 -14.36 16.22 16.04
CA LEU A 139 -13.32 16.69 15.10
C LEU A 139 -13.03 15.69 13.98
N CYS A 140 -13.28 14.39 14.18
CA CYS A 140 -13.17 13.35 13.15
C CYS A 140 -14.42 13.26 12.26
N ALA A 141 -15.47 14.05 12.53
CA ALA A 141 -16.55 14.26 11.57
C ALA A 141 -16.11 15.06 10.32
N GLY A 142 -14.84 15.49 10.24
CA GLY A 142 -14.32 16.25 9.09
C GLY A 142 -12.92 15.86 8.60
N HIS A 143 -12.17 14.97 9.26
CA HIS A 143 -10.87 14.50 8.76
C HIS A 143 -10.70 13.03 9.11
N GLY A 144 -10.84 12.17 8.10
CA GLY A 144 -10.72 10.72 8.23
C GLY A 144 -9.39 10.31 8.85
N VAL A 145 -9.47 9.56 9.93
CA VAL A 145 -8.37 8.69 10.36
C VAL A 145 -8.21 7.67 9.22
N ALA A 146 -7.08 7.70 8.51
CA ALA A 146 -6.79 6.74 7.46
C ALA A 146 -6.95 5.33 8.05
N ALA A 147 -8.04 4.66 7.66
CA ALA A 147 -8.18 3.23 7.90
C ALA A 147 -6.98 2.56 7.24
N SER A 148 -6.32 1.65 7.96
CA SER A 148 -5.38 0.75 7.30
C SER A 148 -6.15 0.05 6.19
N SER A 149 -5.76 0.35 4.95
CA SER A 149 -5.99 -0.52 3.81
C SER A 149 -5.82 -1.97 4.23
N ALA A 150 -6.84 -2.79 4.02
CA ALA A 150 -6.71 -4.22 4.26
C ALA A 150 -6.76 -4.93 2.92
N ALA A 151 -5.68 -5.61 2.56
CA ALA A 151 -5.73 -6.66 1.55
C ALA A 151 -6.85 -7.64 1.91
N LEU A 152 -7.42 -8.31 0.91
CA LEU A 152 -8.44 -9.31 1.10
C LEU A 152 -7.92 -10.43 2.02
N SER A 153 -8.52 -10.55 3.20
CA SER A 153 -8.03 -11.41 4.28
C SER A 153 -8.12 -12.91 4.00
N GLU A 154 -8.84 -13.29 2.95
CA GLU A 154 -8.90 -14.68 2.48
C GLU A 154 -7.60 -15.14 1.81
N TYR A 155 -6.81 -14.19 1.28
CA TYR A 155 -5.51 -14.43 0.68
C TYR A 155 -4.40 -14.08 1.67
N THR A 156 -3.42 -14.97 1.77
CA THR A 156 -2.23 -14.75 2.61
C THR A 156 -0.97 -15.15 1.87
N THR A 157 0.16 -14.55 2.24
CA THR A 157 1.45 -14.85 1.63
C THR A 157 2.31 -15.74 2.52
N THR A 158 3.05 -16.65 1.91
CA THR A 158 4.19 -17.36 2.53
C THR A 158 5.46 -17.04 1.76
N THR A 159 6.62 -17.11 2.42
CA THR A 159 7.90 -16.77 1.79
C THR A 159 8.89 -17.91 1.88
N THR A 160 9.74 -18.03 0.88
CA THR A 160 10.96 -18.86 0.89
C THR A 160 12.17 -17.99 0.57
N GLY A 161 13.37 -18.48 0.88
CA GLY A 161 14.59 -17.68 0.79
C GLY A 161 14.68 -16.59 1.85
N SER A 162 15.69 -15.72 1.75
CA SER A 162 15.88 -14.59 2.67
C SER A 162 15.47 -13.27 2.00
N PRO A 163 14.76 -12.36 2.67
CA PRO A 163 14.47 -11.05 2.07
C PRO A 163 15.74 -10.35 1.56
N GLY A 164 15.74 -9.93 0.30
CA GLY A 164 16.90 -9.30 -0.34
C GLY A 164 17.98 -10.26 -0.88
N SER A 165 17.68 -11.55 -1.03
CA SER A 165 18.51 -12.51 -1.77
C SER A 165 17.86 -12.99 -3.07
N LEU A 166 18.67 -13.58 -3.96
CA LEU A 166 18.23 -14.07 -5.28
C LEU A 166 17.25 -15.25 -5.21
N ASP A 167 17.18 -15.95 -4.07
CA ASP A 167 16.26 -17.08 -3.84
C ASP A 167 14.98 -16.66 -3.10
N PHE A 168 14.77 -15.37 -2.84
CA PHE A 168 13.57 -14.89 -2.16
C PHE A 168 12.34 -15.00 -3.07
N SER A 169 11.31 -15.69 -2.59
CA SER A 169 10.07 -15.89 -3.32
C SER A 169 8.86 -15.75 -2.40
N ILE A 170 7.80 -15.12 -2.90
CA ILE A 170 6.54 -14.90 -2.20
C ILE A 170 5.45 -15.72 -2.90
N PHE A 171 4.78 -16.61 -2.15
CA PHE A 171 3.73 -17.48 -2.65
C PHE A 171 2.37 -17.05 -2.08
N GLN A 172 1.34 -17.17 -2.91
CA GLN A 172 -0.03 -16.92 -2.51
C GLN A 172 -0.70 -18.15 -1.90
N ASN A 173 -1.59 -17.93 -0.94
CA ASN A 173 -2.31 -18.99 -0.26
C ASN A 173 -3.77 -18.60 -0.03
N THR A 174 -4.66 -19.60 -0.09
CA THR A 174 -6.05 -19.49 0.40
C THR A 174 -6.31 -20.62 1.39
N LYS A 175 -6.89 -20.30 2.56
CA LYS A 175 -7.21 -21.29 3.61
C LYS A 175 -6.03 -22.24 3.94
N ASN A 176 -4.80 -21.70 3.95
CA ASN A 176 -3.53 -22.40 4.16
C ASN A 176 -3.11 -23.41 3.05
N THR A 177 -3.66 -23.28 1.84
CA THR A 177 -3.21 -24.01 0.66
C THR A 177 -2.54 -23.04 -0.29
N THR A 178 -1.35 -23.36 -0.76
CA THR A 178 -0.66 -22.56 -1.79
C THR A 178 -1.43 -22.64 -3.09
N ILE A 179 -1.61 -21.50 -3.74
CA ILE A 179 -2.34 -21.33 -4.99
C ILE A 179 -1.46 -20.60 -6.00
N SER A 180 -1.79 -20.74 -7.29
CA SER A 180 -1.21 -19.89 -8.32
C SER A 180 -1.69 -18.46 -8.15
N ALA A 181 -0.73 -17.53 -8.02
CA ALA A 181 -1.03 -16.11 -7.95
C ALA A 181 -1.66 -15.56 -9.25
N TRP A 182 -1.38 -16.20 -10.38
CA TRP A 182 -1.92 -15.83 -11.69
C TRP A 182 -3.26 -16.51 -11.99
N HIS A 183 -3.36 -17.81 -11.71
CA HIS A 183 -4.44 -18.64 -12.22
C HIS A 183 -5.61 -18.84 -11.27
N ASP A 184 -5.35 -18.87 -9.96
CA ASP A 184 -6.34 -19.25 -8.96
C ASP A 184 -7.00 -18.05 -8.26
N VAL A 185 -6.47 -16.84 -8.47
CA VAL A 185 -7.11 -15.58 -8.05
C VAL A 185 -8.08 -15.16 -9.16
N PRO A 186 -9.40 -15.06 -8.91
CA PRO A 186 -10.34 -14.64 -9.95
C PRO A 186 -10.08 -13.20 -10.39
N LEU A 187 -10.11 -12.91 -11.69
CA LEU A 187 -10.00 -11.55 -12.21
C LEU A 187 -11.12 -10.64 -11.67
N PHE A 188 -12.37 -11.06 -11.84
CA PHE A 188 -13.54 -10.31 -11.41
C PHE A 188 -13.81 -10.56 -9.93
N ALA A 189 -13.94 -9.48 -9.15
CA ALA A 189 -14.36 -9.58 -7.76
C ALA A 189 -15.90 -9.74 -7.68
N GLU A 190 -16.40 -10.11 -6.50
CA GLU A 190 -17.84 -10.35 -6.28
C GLU A 190 -18.71 -9.10 -6.51
N GLU A 191 -18.13 -7.91 -6.37
CA GLU A 191 -18.82 -6.64 -6.57
C GLU A 191 -18.76 -6.22 -8.04
N GLU A 192 -19.90 -5.88 -8.61
CA GLU A 192 -20.04 -5.54 -10.02
C GLU A 192 -19.12 -4.35 -10.41
N GLY A 193 -18.39 -4.51 -11.51
CA GLY A 193 -17.46 -3.49 -12.02
C GLY A 193 -16.17 -3.34 -11.21
N THR A 194 -15.86 -4.29 -10.31
CA THR A 194 -14.61 -4.33 -9.56
C THR A 194 -13.77 -5.55 -9.92
N LEU A 195 -12.46 -5.39 -9.86
CA LEU A 195 -11.48 -6.44 -10.16
C LEU A 195 -10.66 -6.76 -8.93
N ASN A 196 -10.17 -7.99 -8.84
CA ASN A 196 -9.04 -8.30 -7.97
C ASN A 196 -7.75 -7.88 -8.67
N TYR A 197 -6.89 -7.20 -7.93
CA TYR A 197 -5.58 -6.75 -8.36
C TYR A 197 -4.56 -7.24 -7.34
N MET A 198 -3.42 -7.74 -7.81
CA MET A 198 -2.32 -8.15 -6.95
C MET A 198 -1.21 -7.11 -7.01
N CYS A 199 -0.87 -6.52 -5.86
CA CYS A 199 0.24 -5.58 -5.78
C CYS A 199 1.58 -6.33 -5.73
N GLU A 200 2.49 -5.98 -6.61
CA GLU A 200 3.85 -6.52 -6.67
C GLU A 200 4.83 -5.53 -6.05
N ILE A 201 4.73 -4.25 -6.44
CA ILE A 201 5.64 -3.20 -6.02
C ILE A 201 4.85 -2.13 -5.26
N PRO A 202 5.01 -2.02 -3.93
CA PRO A 202 4.38 -0.99 -3.14
C PRO A 202 4.80 0.41 -3.56
N LYS A 203 3.85 1.34 -3.44
CA LYS A 203 4.08 2.78 -3.60
C LYS A 203 5.31 3.26 -2.83
N GLU A 204 6.10 4.10 -3.49
CA GLU A 204 7.34 4.70 -2.98
C GLU A 204 8.47 3.69 -2.70
N THR A 205 8.51 2.57 -3.45
CA THR A 205 9.59 1.59 -3.37
C THR A 205 10.30 1.40 -4.73
N THR A 206 11.43 0.69 -4.74
CA THR A 206 12.26 0.51 -5.94
C THR A 206 12.55 -0.94 -6.29
N ALA A 207 12.30 -1.91 -5.39
CA ALA A 207 12.57 -3.32 -5.69
C ALA A 207 11.59 -3.78 -6.78
N LYS A 208 12.11 -4.18 -7.95
CA LYS A 208 11.28 -4.63 -9.07
C LYS A 208 10.82 -6.06 -8.81
N PHE A 209 9.75 -6.20 -8.04
CA PHE A 209 9.05 -7.47 -7.88
C PHE A 209 8.09 -7.69 -9.04
N GLU A 210 7.97 -8.94 -9.47
CA GLU A 210 7.06 -9.38 -10.53
C GLU A 210 6.64 -10.83 -10.28
N LEU A 211 5.47 -11.20 -10.78
CA LEU A 211 5.04 -12.57 -10.90
C LEU A 211 5.92 -13.33 -11.89
N ILE A 212 6.32 -14.55 -11.53
CA ILE A 212 7.08 -15.44 -12.40
C ILE A 212 6.13 -16.39 -13.13
N THR A 213 6.02 -16.25 -14.46
CA THR A 213 5.03 -16.95 -15.29
C THR A 213 5.37 -18.43 -15.58
N ASP A 214 6.63 -18.82 -15.48
CA ASP A 214 7.14 -20.16 -15.83
C ASP A 214 7.39 -21.08 -14.61
N GLU A 215 7.13 -20.61 -13.39
CA GLU A 215 7.28 -21.39 -12.16
C GLU A 215 5.94 -21.83 -11.55
N VAL A 216 5.93 -23.03 -10.95
CA VAL A 216 4.74 -23.59 -10.28
C VAL A 216 4.25 -22.65 -9.18
N TYR A 217 2.93 -22.40 -9.19
CA TYR A 217 2.22 -21.43 -8.36
C TYR A 217 2.52 -19.96 -8.65
N ASN A 218 3.30 -19.66 -9.69
CA ASN A 218 3.64 -18.32 -10.15
C ASN A 218 4.02 -17.37 -9.00
N PRO A 219 5.09 -17.67 -8.24
CA PRO A 219 5.50 -16.84 -7.11
C PRO A 219 5.89 -15.44 -7.58
N ILE A 220 5.79 -14.47 -6.68
CA ILE A 220 6.37 -13.15 -6.89
C ILE A 220 7.84 -13.19 -6.47
N LYS A 221 8.73 -12.76 -7.34
CA LYS A 221 10.17 -12.64 -7.07
C LYS A 221 10.67 -11.27 -7.52
N GLN A 222 11.82 -10.88 -7.00
CA GLN A 222 12.48 -9.68 -7.48
C GLN A 222 13.27 -10.01 -8.75
N ASP A 223 13.03 -9.24 -9.81
CA ASP A 223 13.71 -9.34 -11.10
C ASP A 223 15.25 -9.33 -10.91
N ILE A 224 15.95 -10.09 -11.75
CA ILE A 224 17.40 -10.25 -11.72
C ILE A 224 17.98 -9.70 -13.02
N LYS A 225 18.85 -8.69 -12.91
CA LYS A 225 19.59 -8.10 -14.03
C LYS A 225 21.08 -8.16 -13.73
N ASP A 226 21.87 -8.71 -14.66
CA ASP A 226 23.32 -8.90 -14.52
C ASP A 226 23.70 -9.63 -13.21
N ASP A 227 23.02 -10.75 -12.91
CA ASP A 227 23.16 -11.58 -11.71
C ASP A 227 22.92 -10.85 -10.37
N LYS A 228 22.18 -9.73 -10.41
CA LYS A 228 21.84 -8.91 -9.23
C LYS A 228 20.36 -8.60 -9.20
N LEU A 229 19.84 -8.47 -7.98
CA LEU A 229 18.50 -7.96 -7.74
C LEU A 229 18.33 -6.58 -8.39
N ARG A 230 17.31 -6.46 -9.23
CA ARG A 230 17.01 -5.25 -9.99
C ARG A 230 16.18 -4.29 -9.16
N PHE A 231 16.57 -3.03 -9.22
CA PHE A 231 15.83 -1.92 -8.63
C PHE A 231 15.54 -0.89 -9.71
N TYR A 232 14.38 -0.26 -9.66
CA TYR A 232 14.12 0.94 -10.44
C TYR A 232 15.13 2.04 -10.07
N PRO A 233 15.55 2.88 -11.04
CA PRO A 233 16.52 3.96 -10.78
C PRO A 233 15.98 5.04 -9.84
N TYR A 234 14.66 5.08 -9.65
CA TYR A 234 13.96 5.92 -8.69
C TYR A 234 12.64 5.23 -8.30
N ASN A 235 12.00 5.69 -7.22
CA ASN A 235 10.76 5.12 -6.72
C ASN A 235 9.68 5.05 -7.80
N ILE A 236 8.88 3.98 -7.79
CA ILE A 236 7.55 4.02 -8.38
C ILE A 236 6.62 4.74 -7.39
N ASN A 237 5.91 5.77 -7.86
CA ASN A 237 5.12 6.65 -6.97
C ASN A 237 3.69 6.11 -6.72
N TRP A 238 3.41 4.90 -7.19
CA TRP A 238 2.12 4.23 -7.18
C TRP A 238 2.27 2.81 -6.71
N ASN A 239 1.18 2.21 -6.25
CA ASN A 239 1.17 0.76 -6.09
C ASN A 239 1.11 0.17 -7.49
N TYR A 240 1.97 -0.80 -7.76
CA TYR A 240 2.09 -1.43 -9.06
C TYR A 240 1.98 -2.95 -8.92
N GLY A 241 1.42 -3.58 -9.93
CA GLY A 241 1.30 -5.02 -10.03
C GLY A 241 0.39 -5.38 -11.19
N MET A 242 -0.38 -6.45 -11.05
CA MET A 242 -1.04 -7.07 -12.20
C MET A 242 -2.49 -7.48 -11.95
N LEU A 243 -3.21 -7.72 -13.04
CA LEU A 243 -4.51 -8.38 -13.06
C LEU A 243 -4.33 -9.90 -13.22
N PRO A 244 -4.79 -10.72 -12.27
CA PRO A 244 -4.76 -12.17 -12.41
C PRO A 244 -5.69 -12.61 -13.54
N GLN A 245 -5.44 -13.79 -14.10
CA GLN A 245 -6.21 -14.35 -15.22
C GLN A 245 -6.27 -13.43 -16.46
N THR A 246 -5.27 -12.60 -16.69
CA THR A 246 -5.09 -11.87 -17.95
C THR A 246 -3.76 -12.27 -18.57
N TRP A 247 -3.61 -12.09 -19.88
CA TRP A 247 -2.37 -12.34 -20.60
C TRP A 247 -2.34 -11.48 -21.87
N GLU A 248 -1.25 -10.74 -22.06
CA GLU A 248 -0.95 -10.00 -23.28
C GLU A 248 -0.28 -10.95 -24.30
N ASP A 249 -1.08 -11.60 -25.16
CA ASP A 249 -0.57 -12.58 -26.12
C ASP A 249 0.36 -11.91 -27.16
N PRO A 250 1.62 -12.36 -27.30
CA PRO A 250 2.54 -11.80 -28.28
C PRO A 250 2.12 -12.03 -29.75
N GLU A 251 1.18 -12.94 -30.01
CA GLU A 251 0.63 -13.17 -31.37
C GLU A 251 -0.54 -12.24 -31.72
N GLU A 252 -1.13 -11.54 -30.74
CA GLU A 252 -2.24 -10.59 -30.96
C GLU A 252 -1.70 -9.18 -31.19
N GLU A 253 -1.46 -8.81 -32.45
CA GLU A 253 -0.96 -7.48 -32.82
C GLU A 253 -2.08 -6.40 -32.78
N ASP A 254 -1.81 -5.27 -32.13
CA ASP A 254 -2.71 -4.10 -32.21
C ASP A 254 -2.28 -3.15 -33.34
N PRO A 255 -3.07 -3.02 -34.42
CA PRO A 255 -2.74 -2.14 -35.55
C PRO A 255 -2.70 -0.65 -35.17
N ASN A 256 -3.30 -0.26 -34.04
CA ASN A 256 -3.29 1.10 -33.51
C ASN A 256 -2.09 1.37 -32.58
N VAL A 257 -1.35 0.32 -32.21
CA VAL A 257 -0.16 0.39 -31.35
C VAL A 257 1.04 -0.18 -32.11
N LEU A 258 1.33 0.43 -33.26
CA LEU A 258 2.49 0.10 -34.11
C LEU A 258 2.51 -1.34 -34.69
N ASN A 259 1.40 -2.09 -34.64
CA ASN A 259 1.36 -3.53 -34.95
C ASN A 259 2.32 -4.32 -34.04
N ALA A 260 2.43 -3.92 -32.78
CA ALA A 260 3.13 -4.68 -31.75
C ALA A 260 2.16 -5.71 -31.15
N GLY A 261 2.68 -6.91 -30.83
CA GLY A 261 1.99 -7.89 -29.98
C GLY A 261 2.23 -7.60 -28.49
N GLY A 262 1.54 -8.32 -27.61
CA GLY A 262 1.70 -8.21 -26.17
C GLY A 262 3.10 -8.58 -25.65
N ASP A 263 3.44 -8.12 -24.45
CA ASP A 263 4.72 -8.37 -23.77
C ASP A 263 4.83 -9.75 -23.11
N ASN A 264 3.83 -10.61 -23.31
CA ASN A 264 3.75 -11.97 -22.81
C ASN A 264 3.51 -12.10 -21.30
N ASP A 265 3.15 -11.01 -20.61
CA ASP A 265 2.86 -10.99 -19.18
C ASP A 265 1.35 -10.75 -18.89
N PRO A 266 0.91 -10.88 -17.64
CA PRO A 266 -0.42 -10.43 -17.23
C PRO A 266 -0.51 -8.90 -17.26
N VAL A 267 -1.71 -8.37 -17.53
CA VAL A 267 -1.93 -6.92 -17.68
C VAL A 267 -1.55 -6.14 -16.43
N ASP A 268 -0.77 -5.09 -16.64
CA ASP A 268 -0.25 -4.24 -15.58
C ASP A 268 -1.25 -3.21 -15.07
N VAL A 269 -1.13 -2.91 -13.77
CA VAL A 269 -1.98 -1.95 -13.06
C VAL A 269 -1.14 -0.93 -12.31
N VAL A 270 -1.50 0.34 -12.49
CA VAL A 270 -1.04 1.47 -11.69
C VAL A 270 -2.19 1.92 -10.80
N GLU A 271 -2.11 1.57 -9.51
CA GLU A 271 -3.14 1.92 -8.53
C GLU A 271 -2.80 3.26 -7.86
N ILE A 272 -3.69 4.24 -8.05
CA ILE A 272 -3.43 5.66 -7.75
C ILE A 272 -3.81 6.10 -6.33
N GLY A 273 -4.27 5.18 -5.50
CA GLY A 273 -4.67 5.43 -4.13
C GLY A 273 -3.56 6.04 -3.27
N ASN A 274 -3.98 6.57 -2.13
CA ASN A 274 -3.10 7.30 -1.23
C ASN A 274 -2.25 6.37 -0.34
N VAL A 275 -2.69 5.14 -0.13
CA VAL A 275 -2.11 4.21 0.85
C VAL A 275 -1.25 3.17 0.14
N ALA A 276 -0.01 3.00 0.61
CA ALA A 276 0.86 1.94 0.11
C ALA A 276 0.27 0.55 0.41
N CYS A 277 0.26 -0.30 -0.62
CA CYS A 277 -0.11 -1.70 -0.55
C CYS A 277 1.07 -2.56 -0.06
N GLN A 278 0.82 -3.85 0.12
CA GLN A 278 1.84 -4.85 0.44
C GLN A 278 2.15 -5.67 -0.81
N THR A 279 3.42 -6.03 -1.02
CA THR A 279 3.80 -7.01 -2.04
C THR A 279 3.08 -8.34 -1.79
N GLY A 280 2.46 -8.89 -2.83
CA GLY A 280 1.56 -10.04 -2.75
C GLY A 280 0.19 -9.74 -2.15
N GLY A 281 -0.10 -8.49 -1.78
CA GLY A 281 -1.43 -8.12 -1.31
C GLY A 281 -2.44 -8.12 -2.46
N ILE A 282 -3.60 -8.75 -2.26
CA ILE A 282 -4.71 -8.72 -3.21
C ILE A 282 -5.75 -7.70 -2.74
N TYR A 283 -6.16 -6.81 -3.63
CA TYR A 283 -7.07 -5.70 -3.35
C TYR A 283 -8.18 -5.63 -4.39
N LYS A 284 -9.32 -5.07 -4.00
CA LYS A 284 -10.39 -4.72 -4.94
C LYS A 284 -10.13 -3.34 -5.52
N ILE A 285 -10.18 -3.24 -6.84
CA ILE A 285 -9.98 -1.99 -7.57
C ILE A 285 -11.14 -1.71 -8.53
N LYS A 286 -11.28 -0.44 -8.89
CA LYS A 286 -12.05 0.01 -10.04
C LYS A 286 -11.07 0.45 -11.13
N PRO A 287 -11.12 -0.12 -12.35
CA PRO A 287 -10.38 0.41 -13.48
C PRO A 287 -10.98 1.75 -13.94
N LEU A 288 -10.13 2.65 -14.41
CA LEU A 288 -10.48 4.03 -14.72
C LEU A 288 -10.07 4.46 -16.13
N CYS A 289 -8.86 4.09 -16.56
CA CYS A 289 -8.34 4.39 -17.90
C CYS A 289 -7.17 3.44 -18.24
N ALA A 290 -6.69 3.44 -19.48
CA ALA A 290 -5.56 2.62 -19.92
C ALA A 290 -4.57 3.44 -20.77
N PHE A 291 -3.28 3.26 -20.53
CA PHE A 291 -2.23 3.70 -21.47
C PHE A 291 -1.76 2.51 -22.31
N ALA A 292 -1.62 2.72 -23.61
CA ALA A 292 -0.93 1.80 -24.52
C ALA A 292 0.57 2.14 -24.52
N MET A 293 1.35 1.62 -23.57
CA MET A 293 2.81 1.80 -23.65
C MET A 293 3.37 0.85 -24.71
N VAL A 294 4.40 1.30 -25.41
CA VAL A 294 5.23 0.43 -26.25
C VAL A 294 6.60 0.32 -25.58
N ASP A 295 6.88 -0.86 -25.04
CA ASP A 295 8.13 -1.17 -24.36
C ASP A 295 8.98 -2.09 -25.26
N GLU A 296 10.11 -1.58 -25.74
CA GLU A 296 11.04 -2.32 -26.62
C GLU A 296 10.43 -3.01 -27.87
N GLY A 297 9.23 -2.60 -28.29
CA GLY A 297 8.53 -3.11 -29.47
C GLY A 297 7.32 -3.98 -29.16
N GLU A 298 7.01 -4.18 -27.88
CA GLU A 298 5.86 -4.92 -27.38
C GLU A 298 4.82 -3.93 -26.82
N VAL A 299 3.54 -4.27 -26.95
CA VAL A 299 2.46 -3.59 -26.26
C VAL A 299 2.52 -4.00 -24.79
N ASP A 300 2.45 -3.00 -23.93
CA ASP A 300 2.49 -3.18 -22.49
C ASP A 300 1.39 -2.26 -21.90
N TRP A 301 0.20 -2.81 -21.66
CA TRP A 301 -0.95 -2.04 -21.22
C TRP A 301 -0.81 -1.64 -19.75
N LYS A 302 -0.89 -0.34 -19.47
CA LYS A 302 -0.95 0.18 -18.09
C LYS A 302 -2.38 0.58 -17.74
N ILE A 303 -3.09 -0.28 -17.04
CA ILE A 303 -4.43 0.03 -16.49
C ILE A 303 -4.28 0.95 -15.29
N ILE A 304 -4.88 2.14 -15.37
CA ILE A 304 -4.96 3.05 -14.24
C ILE A 304 -6.22 2.71 -13.43
N ALA A 305 -6.03 2.47 -12.14
CA ALA A 305 -7.10 2.03 -11.26
C ALA A 305 -7.03 2.70 -9.89
N ILE A 306 -8.13 2.65 -9.15
CA ILE A 306 -8.18 3.07 -7.75
C ILE A 306 -8.81 1.97 -6.91
N ARG A 307 -8.27 1.72 -5.73
CA ARG A 307 -8.89 0.78 -4.80
C ARG A 307 -10.28 1.23 -4.37
N THR A 308 -11.19 0.27 -4.20
CA THR A 308 -12.59 0.55 -3.84
C THR A 308 -12.75 1.13 -2.44
N ASP A 309 -11.76 0.91 -1.55
CA ASP A 309 -11.72 1.43 -0.18
C ASP A 309 -10.87 2.70 -0.02
N ASP A 310 -10.34 3.28 -1.10
CA ASP A 310 -9.71 4.61 -1.03
C ASP A 310 -10.79 5.69 -0.75
N PRO A 311 -10.53 6.68 0.12
CA PRO A 311 -11.49 7.76 0.40
C PRO A 311 -11.99 8.52 -0.83
N ASN A 312 -11.17 8.61 -1.89
CA ASN A 312 -11.52 9.29 -3.13
C ASN A 312 -12.20 8.36 -4.15
N ALA A 313 -12.31 7.05 -3.89
CA ALA A 313 -12.82 6.08 -4.84
C ALA A 313 -14.24 6.40 -5.33
N ALA A 314 -15.10 6.97 -4.48
CA ALA A 314 -16.45 7.36 -4.87
C ALA A 314 -16.46 8.51 -5.90
N GLU A 315 -15.45 9.38 -5.86
CA GLU A 315 -15.34 10.57 -6.71
C GLU A 315 -14.65 10.31 -8.05
N VAL A 316 -14.08 9.12 -8.25
CA VAL A 316 -13.23 8.81 -9.42
C VAL A 316 -13.80 7.60 -10.15
N ASN A 317 -14.46 7.82 -11.29
CA ASN A 317 -15.18 6.76 -12.01
C ASN A 317 -14.77 6.62 -13.48
N ASP A 318 -14.10 7.61 -14.04
CA ASP A 318 -13.56 7.61 -15.41
C ASP A 318 -12.31 8.51 -15.50
N VAL A 319 -11.68 8.55 -16.66
CA VAL A 319 -10.42 9.26 -16.91
C VAL A 319 -10.48 10.76 -16.56
N GLU A 320 -11.59 11.45 -16.82
CA GLU A 320 -11.71 12.89 -16.53
C GLU A 320 -11.74 13.17 -15.02
N ASP A 321 -12.23 12.24 -14.21
CA ASP A 321 -12.25 12.38 -12.76
C ASP A 321 -10.86 12.30 -12.16
N ILE A 322 -9.94 11.55 -12.80
CA ILE A 322 -8.55 11.44 -12.34
C ILE A 322 -7.91 12.82 -12.34
N GLU A 323 -7.98 13.57 -13.43
CA GLU A 323 -7.36 14.91 -13.50
C GLU A 323 -8.06 15.92 -12.59
N ARG A 324 -9.37 15.75 -12.35
CA ARG A 324 -10.14 16.58 -11.42
C ARG A 324 -9.75 16.37 -9.96
N VAL A 325 -9.57 15.11 -9.54
CA VAL A 325 -9.30 14.73 -8.14
C VAL A 325 -7.80 14.66 -7.84
N PHE A 326 -7.01 14.21 -8.82
CA PHE A 326 -5.55 14.11 -8.80
C PHE A 326 -4.93 14.89 -9.96
N PRO A 327 -4.87 16.24 -9.89
CA PRO A 327 -4.32 17.04 -10.98
C PRO A 327 -2.89 16.68 -11.36
N GLY A 328 -2.66 16.48 -12.66
CA GLY A 328 -1.39 16.12 -13.26
C GLY A 328 -0.98 14.66 -13.05
N GLU A 329 -1.84 13.80 -12.51
CA GLU A 329 -1.46 12.42 -12.17
C GLU A 329 -1.15 11.58 -13.41
N LEU A 330 -1.99 11.67 -14.44
CA LEU A 330 -1.79 10.96 -15.71
C LEU A 330 -0.48 11.38 -16.38
N GLU A 331 -0.14 12.66 -16.34
CA GLU A 331 1.12 13.17 -16.90
C GLU A 331 2.34 12.66 -16.12
N LYS A 332 2.25 12.57 -14.78
CA LYS A 332 3.31 11.99 -13.96
C LYS A 332 3.53 10.52 -14.29
N ILE A 333 2.44 9.74 -14.40
CA ILE A 333 2.48 8.32 -14.74
C ILE A 333 3.15 8.13 -16.11
N ARG A 334 2.63 8.81 -17.13
CA ARG A 334 3.17 8.77 -18.50
C ARG A 334 4.65 9.17 -18.53
N THR A 335 5.03 10.24 -17.83
CA THR A 335 6.43 10.69 -17.75
C THR A 335 7.33 9.67 -17.06
N TRP A 336 6.86 9.01 -16.01
CA TRP A 336 7.63 7.99 -15.30
C TRP A 336 7.93 6.82 -16.24
N PHE A 337 6.89 6.26 -16.86
CA PHE A 337 7.00 5.11 -17.78
C PHE A 337 7.72 5.44 -19.09
N THR A 338 7.67 6.69 -19.56
CA THR A 338 8.50 7.15 -20.69
C THR A 338 10.00 7.04 -20.36
N ASN A 339 10.40 7.33 -19.12
CA ASN A 339 11.81 7.64 -18.81
C ASN A 339 12.51 6.60 -17.91
N TYR A 340 11.79 5.68 -17.27
CA TYR A 340 12.37 4.83 -16.20
C TYR A 340 13.50 3.91 -16.66
N LYS A 341 13.55 3.53 -17.94
CA LYS A 341 14.64 2.72 -18.51
C LYS A 341 15.81 3.55 -19.07
N ILE A 342 15.70 4.89 -19.14
CA ILE A 342 16.77 5.76 -19.65
C ILE A 342 18.06 5.66 -18.80
N PRO A 343 18.01 5.65 -17.46
CA PRO A 343 19.21 5.45 -16.63
C PRO A 343 19.91 4.09 -16.87
N ASP A 344 19.15 3.10 -17.35
CA ASP A 344 19.66 1.78 -17.75
C ASP A 344 20.27 1.77 -19.18
N GLY A 345 20.35 2.93 -19.84
CA GLY A 345 20.90 3.08 -21.18
C GLY A 345 19.93 2.71 -22.32
N LYS A 346 18.65 2.49 -22.01
CA LYS A 346 17.60 2.23 -23.01
C LYS A 346 17.01 3.54 -23.56
N PRO A 347 16.40 3.53 -24.75
CA PRO A 347 15.64 4.67 -25.25
C PRO A 347 14.42 4.96 -24.36
N ALA A 348 13.82 6.13 -24.55
CA ALA A 348 12.53 6.45 -23.94
C ALA A 348 11.44 5.55 -24.54
N ASN A 349 10.56 5.03 -23.69
CA ASN A 349 9.40 4.25 -24.14
C ASN A 349 8.43 5.16 -24.90
N GLN A 350 7.67 4.54 -25.82
CA GLN A 350 6.67 5.24 -26.62
C GLN A 350 5.27 4.89 -26.11
N PHE A 351 4.27 5.62 -26.60
CA PHE A 351 2.87 5.33 -26.31
C PHE A 351 2.07 5.37 -27.59
N GLY A 352 1.16 4.40 -27.75
CA GLY A 352 0.10 4.43 -28.75
C GLY A 352 -0.92 5.55 -28.48
N TYR A 353 -1.89 5.71 -29.38
CA TYR A 353 -3.00 6.66 -29.23
C TYR A 353 -2.57 8.10 -28.86
N ASP A 354 -1.47 8.57 -29.45
CA ASP A 354 -0.86 9.88 -29.17
C ASP A 354 -0.51 10.11 -27.68
N GLY A 355 -0.32 9.04 -26.90
CA GLY A 355 -0.01 9.09 -25.48
C GLY A 355 -1.19 9.44 -24.58
N GLN A 356 -2.43 9.32 -25.06
CA GLN A 356 -3.63 9.55 -24.25
C GLN A 356 -3.90 8.37 -23.31
N CYS A 357 -4.42 8.65 -22.10
CA CYS A 357 -5.05 7.60 -21.30
C CYS A 357 -6.48 7.42 -21.82
N LEU A 358 -6.78 6.25 -22.37
CA LEU A 358 -8.09 5.93 -22.94
C LEU A 358 -9.06 5.61 -21.81
N ASN A 359 -10.32 6.03 -21.95
CA ASN A 359 -11.33 6.00 -20.89
C ASN A 359 -11.61 4.60 -20.31
N LYS A 360 -12.44 4.54 -19.27
CA LYS A 360 -12.80 3.30 -18.58
C LYS A 360 -13.36 2.24 -19.51
N GLU A 361 -14.22 2.62 -20.46
CA GLU A 361 -14.82 1.68 -21.41
C GLU A 361 -13.75 0.99 -22.25
N PHE A 362 -12.78 1.76 -22.77
CA PHE A 362 -11.65 1.21 -23.49
C PHE A 362 -10.79 0.31 -22.60
N ALA A 363 -10.46 0.76 -21.39
CA ALA A 363 -9.67 -0.03 -20.44
C ALA A 363 -10.33 -1.39 -20.13
N MET A 364 -11.65 -1.41 -19.94
CA MET A 364 -12.39 -2.66 -19.76
C MET A 364 -12.33 -3.55 -21.01
N GLY A 365 -12.35 -2.98 -22.21
CA GLY A 365 -12.16 -3.72 -23.46
C GLY A 365 -10.81 -4.46 -23.50
N VAL A 366 -9.71 -3.76 -23.16
CA VAL A 366 -8.37 -4.37 -23.04
C VAL A 366 -8.35 -5.50 -22.01
N ILE A 367 -8.97 -5.29 -20.84
CA ILE A 367 -9.04 -6.30 -19.78
C ILE A 367 -9.82 -7.53 -20.25
N GLU A 368 -10.95 -7.34 -20.95
CA GLU A 368 -11.76 -8.44 -21.47
C GLU A 368 -11.05 -9.21 -22.58
N GLU A 369 -10.32 -8.51 -23.46
CA GLU A 369 -9.52 -9.10 -24.55
C GLU A 369 -8.41 -9.98 -23.99
N THR A 370 -7.57 -9.43 -23.10
CA THR A 370 -6.45 -10.16 -22.47
C THR A 370 -6.91 -11.28 -21.53
N HIS A 371 -8.08 -11.14 -20.91
CA HIS A 371 -8.74 -12.27 -20.22
C HIS A 371 -9.20 -13.35 -21.21
N GLY A 372 -9.66 -12.94 -22.40
CA GLY A 372 -9.95 -13.83 -23.52
C GLY A 372 -8.72 -14.65 -23.93
N SER A 373 -7.61 -13.98 -24.23
CA SER A 373 -6.33 -14.61 -24.60
C SER A 373 -5.84 -15.57 -23.51
N TYR A 374 -5.92 -15.14 -22.24
CA TYR A 374 -5.63 -16.01 -21.09
C TYR A 374 -6.52 -17.27 -21.06
N ASN A 375 -7.81 -17.14 -21.33
CA ASN A 375 -8.72 -18.29 -21.35
C ASN A 375 -8.42 -19.24 -22.51
N GLU A 376 -8.00 -18.71 -23.67
CA GLU A 376 -7.53 -19.53 -24.79
C GLU A 376 -6.25 -20.30 -24.43
N LEU A 377 -5.30 -19.65 -23.76
CA LEU A 377 -4.09 -20.28 -23.23
C LEU A 377 -4.45 -21.39 -22.21
N ARG A 378 -5.30 -21.09 -21.23
CA ARG A 378 -5.70 -22.04 -20.17
C ARG A 378 -6.47 -23.25 -20.68
N SER A 379 -7.30 -23.05 -21.71
CA SER A 379 -8.06 -24.13 -22.34
C SER A 379 -7.21 -24.96 -23.32
N GLY A 380 -6.04 -24.45 -23.72
CA GLY A 380 -5.18 -25.04 -24.75
C GLY A 380 -5.67 -24.77 -26.18
N ALA A 381 -6.61 -23.84 -26.37
CA ALA A 381 -7.01 -23.36 -27.69
C ALA A 381 -5.87 -22.56 -28.35
N ARG A 382 -5.18 -21.75 -27.54
CA ARG A 382 -3.87 -21.17 -27.85
C ARG A 382 -2.78 -22.07 -27.28
N ALA A 383 -1.77 -22.38 -28.09
CA ALA A 383 -0.68 -23.24 -27.66
C ALA A 383 0.22 -22.50 -26.67
N ASN A 384 0.58 -23.17 -25.57
CA ASN A 384 1.58 -22.65 -24.63
C ASN A 384 2.99 -22.88 -25.22
N THR A 385 3.34 -22.08 -26.21
CA THR A 385 4.65 -22.05 -26.88
C THR A 385 5.73 -21.37 -26.03
N GLU A 386 5.31 -20.68 -24.99
CA GLU A 386 6.07 -19.83 -24.08
C GLU A 386 6.48 -20.58 -22.80
N GLU A 387 6.10 -21.86 -22.70
CA GLU A 387 6.43 -22.80 -21.61
C GLU A 387 5.97 -22.34 -20.22
N PHE A 388 4.87 -21.58 -20.14
CA PHE A 388 4.30 -21.13 -18.88
C PHE A 388 3.94 -22.28 -17.93
N SER A 389 4.09 -22.03 -16.63
CA SER A 389 3.53 -22.90 -15.61
C SER A 389 2.06 -22.58 -15.41
N LEU A 390 1.19 -23.39 -15.99
CA LEU A 390 -0.27 -23.26 -15.90
C LEU A 390 -0.89 -23.87 -14.62
N ILE A 391 -0.08 -24.10 -13.58
CA ILE A 391 -0.45 -24.77 -12.33
C ILE A 391 0.04 -24.04 -11.08
#